data_AF-A0A2G6CW07-F1
#
_entry.id   AF-A0A2G6CW07-F1
#
_cell.length_a   1.000
_cell.length_b   1.000
_cell.length_c   1.000
_cell.angle_alpha   90.00
_cell.angle_beta   90.00
_cell.angle_gamma   90.00
#
_symmetry.space_group_name_H-M   'P 1'
#
loop_
_entity.id
_entity.type
_entity.pdbx_description
1 polymer ?
#
loop_
_entity_poly.entity_id
_entity_poly.type
_entity_poly.pdbx_seq_one_letter_code
_entity_poly.pdbx_strand_id
1 'polypeptide(L)'
;MFDIGFLELVLLGIVALLVLGPEKLPHAARTAGKWVGTAKRMVNQVSREIDQEIKTRELREKLKKEGDTLGLEKIQSTVSSALNEAREFDHLVEKNTNKTGNKESKPPTDYPESVQRKKTP
;
A
#
# COMPACT_ATOMS: atom_id res chain seq x y z
N MET A 1 8.94 -3.24 -0.12
CA MET A 1 10.12 -4.07 -0.46
C MET A 1 10.00 -4.65 -1.88
N PHE A 2 9.62 -3.82 -2.86
CA PHE A 2 9.62 -4.17 -4.28
C PHE A 2 10.07 -2.93 -5.05
N ASP A 3 11.29 -2.50 -4.77
CA ASP A 3 11.96 -1.42 -5.49
C ASP A 3 12.45 -1.97 -6.84
N ILE A 4 11.50 -2.18 -7.74
CA ILE A 4 11.75 -2.60 -9.12
C ILE A 4 12.12 -1.33 -9.90
N GLY A 5 13.39 -0.95 -9.82
CA GLY A 5 13.97 0.11 -10.63
C GLY A 5 14.21 -0.32 -12.07
N PHE A 6 14.71 0.62 -12.86
CA PHE A 6 15.06 0.37 -14.27
C PHE A 6 16.20 -0.64 -14.41
N LEU A 7 17.19 -0.61 -13.50
CA LEU A 7 18.35 -1.50 -13.54
C LEU A 7 17.95 -2.95 -13.25
N GLU A 8 17.04 -3.15 -12.29
CA GLU A 8 16.48 -4.45 -11.90
C GLU A 8 15.70 -5.08 -13.07
N LEU A 9 14.93 -4.27 -13.81
CA LEU A 9 14.23 -4.72 -15.03
C LEU A 9 15.21 -5.11 -16.15
N VAL A 10 16.30 -4.35 -16.34
CA VAL A 10 17.33 -4.70 -17.34
C VAL A 10 18.05 -6.00 -16.94
N LEU A 11 18.41 -6.16 -15.67
CA LEU A 11 19.05 -7.37 -15.15
C LEU A 11 18.14 -8.60 -15.31
N LEU A 12 16.87 -8.49 -14.94
CA LEU A 12 15.87 -9.54 -15.12
C LEU A 12 15.65 -9.85 -16.60
N GLY A 13 15.68 -8.84 -17.47
CA GLY A 13 15.68 -8.99 -18.93
C GLY A 13 16.86 -9.82 -19.43
N ILE A 14 18.08 -9.53 -18.99
CA ILE A 14 19.28 -10.31 -19.35
C ILE A 14 19.16 -11.76 -18.89
N VAL A 15 18.75 -12.00 -17.65
CA VAL A 15 18.55 -13.37 -17.11
C VAL A 15 17.47 -14.12 -17.92
N ALA A 16 16.35 -13.47 -18.26
CA ALA A 16 15.32 -14.05 -19.09
C ALA A 16 15.80 -14.36 -20.52
N LEU A 17 16.65 -13.50 -21.12
CA LEU A 17 17.27 -13.74 -22.42
C LEU A 17 18.21 -14.95 -22.40
N LEU A 18 18.96 -15.17 -21.30
CA LEU A 18 19.84 -16.33 -21.15
C LEU A 18 19.07 -17.64 -20.93
N VAL A 19 18.03 -17.62 -20.08
CA VAL A 19 17.26 -18.83 -19.72
C VAL A 19 16.30 -19.25 -20.84
N LEU A 20 15.57 -18.30 -21.42
CA LEU A 20 14.52 -18.58 -22.41
C LEU A 20 15.02 -18.46 -23.85
N GLY A 21 16.07 -17.65 -24.08
CA GLY A 21 16.61 -17.33 -25.40
C GLY A 21 16.01 -16.04 -25.98
N PRO A 22 16.79 -15.24 -26.74
CA PRO A 22 16.36 -13.96 -27.29
C PRO A 22 15.20 -14.05 -28.28
N GLU A 23 15.04 -15.20 -28.96
CA GLU A 23 13.95 -15.43 -29.91
C GLU A 23 12.63 -15.81 -29.23
N LYS A 24 12.69 -16.48 -28.07
CA LYS A 24 11.51 -17.03 -27.37
C LYS A 24 10.94 -16.06 -26.33
N LEU A 25 11.77 -15.20 -25.72
CA LEU A 25 11.31 -14.15 -24.81
C LEU A 25 10.23 -13.24 -25.45
N PRO A 26 10.41 -12.62 -26.63
CA PRO A 26 9.38 -11.77 -27.23
C PRO A 26 8.10 -12.55 -27.58
N HIS A 27 8.20 -13.85 -27.88
CA HIS A 27 7.03 -14.69 -28.08
C HIS A 27 6.27 -14.92 -26.77
N ALA A 28 6.96 -15.30 -25.69
CA ALA A 28 6.37 -15.51 -24.37
C ALA A 28 5.74 -14.22 -23.81
N ALA A 29 6.43 -13.08 -23.93
CA ALA A 29 5.91 -11.77 -23.52
C ALA A 29 4.64 -11.38 -24.29
N ARG A 30 4.57 -11.67 -25.60
CA ARG A 30 3.35 -11.45 -26.41
C ARG A 30 2.20 -12.35 -25.97
N THR A 31 2.46 -13.62 -25.65
CA THR A 31 1.42 -14.56 -25.21
C THR A 31 0.90 -14.22 -23.81
N ALA A 32 1.80 -13.98 -22.85
CA ALA A 32 1.45 -13.50 -21.51
C ALA A 32 0.71 -12.15 -21.57
N GLY A 33 1.19 -11.21 -22.39
CA GLY A 33 0.55 -9.91 -22.61
C GLY A 33 -0.86 -10.02 -23.20
N LYS A 34 -1.10 -10.97 -24.12
CA LYS A 34 -2.45 -11.28 -24.60
C LYS A 34 -3.36 -11.80 -23.49
N TRP A 35 -2.89 -12.74 -22.66
CA TRP A 35 -3.69 -13.30 -21.56
C TRP A 35 -4.02 -12.25 -20.50
N VAL A 36 -3.01 -11.51 -20.03
CA VAL A 36 -3.18 -10.40 -19.07
C VAL A 36 -4.07 -9.30 -19.67
N GLY A 37 -3.90 -8.97 -20.95
CA GLY A 37 -4.74 -8.00 -21.67
C GLY A 37 -6.20 -8.43 -21.77
N THR A 38 -6.46 -9.70 -22.10
CA THR A 38 -7.81 -10.27 -22.14
C THR A 38 -8.45 -10.30 -20.76
N ALA A 39 -7.73 -10.78 -19.73
CA ALA A 39 -8.22 -10.78 -18.35
C ALA A 39 -8.54 -9.37 -17.84
N LYS A 40 -7.63 -8.41 -18.05
CA LYS A 40 -7.86 -6.99 -17.74
C LYS A 40 -9.07 -6.42 -18.48
N ARG A 41 -9.27 -6.80 -19.74
CA ARG A 41 -10.43 -6.37 -20.53
C ARG A 41 -11.73 -6.96 -19.99
N MET A 42 -11.76 -8.25 -19.65
CA MET A 42 -12.91 -8.91 -19.03
C MET A 42 -13.28 -8.26 -17.69
N VAL A 43 -12.30 -8.05 -16.80
CA VAL A 43 -12.49 -7.33 -15.53
C VAL A 43 -13.05 -5.92 -15.79
N ASN A 44 -12.47 -5.16 -16.73
CA ASN A 44 -12.97 -3.83 -17.08
C ASN A 44 -14.39 -3.83 -17.67
N GLN A 45 -14.82 -4.89 -18.36
CA GLN A 45 -16.19 -5.00 -18.88
C GLN A 45 -17.16 -5.28 -17.74
N VAL A 46 -16.86 -6.28 -16.91
CA VAL A 46 -17.64 -6.61 -15.70
C VAL A 46 -17.75 -5.41 -14.77
N SER A 47 -16.66 -4.68 -14.51
CA SER A 47 -16.70 -3.44 -13.72
C SER A 47 -17.58 -2.36 -14.35
N ARG A 48 -17.62 -2.21 -15.68
CA ARG A 48 -18.47 -1.21 -16.36
C ARG A 48 -19.95 -1.57 -16.31
N GLU A 49 -20.28 -2.84 -16.50
CA GLU A 49 -21.65 -3.36 -16.38
C GLU A 49 -22.13 -3.17 -14.93
N ILE A 50 -21.29 -3.53 -13.96
CA ILE A 50 -21.48 -3.27 -12.52
C ILE A 50 -21.65 -1.77 -12.22
N ASP A 51 -20.82 -0.88 -12.75
CA ASP A 51 -20.89 0.57 -12.47
C ASP A 51 -22.15 1.21 -13.09
N GLN A 52 -22.67 0.64 -14.18
CA GLN A 52 -23.91 1.09 -14.83
C GLN A 52 -25.17 0.59 -14.12
N GLU A 53 -25.15 -0.63 -13.58
CA GLU A 53 -26.30 -1.23 -12.87
C GLU A 53 -26.30 -0.89 -11.36
N ILE A 54 -25.13 -0.85 -10.72
CA ILE A 54 -24.96 -0.64 -9.27
C ILE A 54 -24.63 0.82 -8.96
N LYS A 55 -25.56 1.71 -9.34
CA LYS A 55 -25.67 3.04 -8.70
C LYS A 55 -26.28 2.96 -7.28
N THR A 56 -26.46 1.75 -6.77
CA THR A 56 -27.22 1.40 -5.56
C THR A 56 -26.37 0.54 -4.62
N ARG A 57 -25.40 1.19 -3.95
CA ARG A 57 -24.78 0.93 -2.62
C ARG A 57 -24.26 -0.48 -2.21
N GLU A 58 -24.78 -1.59 -2.73
CA GLU A 58 -24.62 -2.93 -2.14
C GLU A 58 -23.28 -3.61 -2.46
N LEU A 59 -22.76 -3.48 -3.69
CA LEU A 59 -21.51 -4.18 -4.05
C LEU A 59 -20.31 -3.63 -3.28
N ARG A 60 -20.27 -2.32 -3.00
CA ARG A 60 -19.25 -1.71 -2.13
C ARG A 60 -19.30 -2.28 -0.72
N GLU A 61 -20.49 -2.65 -0.23
CA GLU A 61 -20.66 -3.26 1.08
C GLU A 61 -20.24 -4.74 1.09
N LYS A 62 -20.53 -5.49 0.02
CA LYS A 62 -20.06 -6.88 -0.15
C LYS A 62 -18.53 -6.97 -0.29
N LEU A 63 -17.93 -6.16 -1.17
CA LEU A 63 -16.48 -6.06 -1.31
C LEU A 63 -15.80 -5.60 -0.02
N LYS A 64 -16.43 -4.72 0.76
CA LYS A 64 -15.91 -4.32 2.07
C LYS A 64 -16.00 -5.47 3.08
N LYS A 65 -17.12 -6.18 3.16
CA LYS A 65 -17.31 -7.33 4.06
C LYS A 65 -16.36 -8.49 3.73
N GLU A 66 -16.17 -8.83 2.46
CA GLU A 66 -15.19 -9.85 2.04
C GLU A 66 -13.74 -9.39 2.24
N GLY A 67 -13.44 -8.10 2.01
CA GLY A 67 -12.14 -7.52 2.35
C GLY A 67 -11.85 -7.53 3.86
N ASP A 68 -12.86 -7.26 4.69
CA ASP A 68 -12.75 -7.31 6.16
C ASP A 68 -12.46 -8.75 6.64
N THR A 69 -13.15 -9.77 6.08
CA THR A 69 -12.98 -11.18 6.48
C THR A 69 -11.67 -11.82 6.01
N LEU A 70 -11.10 -11.39 4.88
CA LEU A 70 -9.91 -12.04 4.28
C LEU A 70 -8.57 -11.61 4.88
N GLY A 71 -8.53 -10.66 5.82
CA GLY A 71 -7.28 -10.34 6.51
C GLY A 71 -7.35 -9.26 7.58
N LEU A 72 -8.27 -8.30 7.50
CA LEU A 72 -8.33 -7.19 8.45
C LEU A 72 -8.62 -7.65 9.88
N GLU A 73 -9.52 -8.61 10.10
CA GLU A 73 -9.82 -9.15 11.43
C GLU A 73 -8.61 -9.91 12.06
N LYS A 74 -7.88 -10.68 11.25
CA LYS A 74 -6.66 -11.40 11.69
C LYS A 74 -5.48 -10.46 11.94
N ILE A 75 -5.33 -9.42 11.12
CA ILE A 75 -4.32 -8.38 11.30
C ILE A 75 -4.66 -7.54 12.54
N GLN A 76 -5.91 -7.13 12.72
CA GLN A 76 -6.33 -6.33 13.87
C GLN A 76 -6.14 -7.09 15.18
N SER A 77 -6.55 -8.36 15.26
CA SER A 77 -6.32 -9.20 16.46
C SER A 77 -4.83 -9.41 16.74
N THR A 78 -4.01 -9.69 15.71
CA THR A 78 -2.55 -9.85 15.88
C THR A 78 -1.87 -8.55 16.34
N VAL A 79 -2.24 -7.42 15.74
CA VAL A 79 -1.73 -6.09 16.11
C VAL A 79 -2.18 -5.70 17.51
N SER A 80 -3.44 -5.94 17.88
CA SER A 80 -3.93 -5.69 19.25
C SER A 80 -3.27 -6.58 20.30
N SER A 81 -3.01 -7.86 20.00
CA SER A 81 -2.25 -8.75 20.89
C SER A 81 -0.82 -8.26 21.07
N ALA A 82 -0.12 -7.93 19.98
CA ALA A 82 1.25 -7.41 20.03
C ALA A 82 1.33 -6.05 20.73
N LEU A 83 0.33 -5.16 20.59
CA LEU A 83 0.25 -3.90 21.34
C LEU A 83 -0.02 -4.14 22.83
N ASN A 84 -0.79 -5.16 23.20
CA ASN A 84 -1.08 -5.46 24.60
C ASN A 84 0.15 -6.07 25.29
N GLU A 85 0.82 -7.01 24.63
CA GLU A 85 2.11 -7.57 25.07
C GLU A 85 3.20 -6.48 25.16
N ALA A 86 3.31 -5.61 24.15
CA ALA A 86 4.22 -4.45 24.21
C ALA A 86 3.88 -3.48 25.35
N ARG A 87 2.60 -3.25 25.64
CA ARG A 87 2.17 -2.49 26.82
C ARG A 87 2.64 -3.15 28.11
N GLU A 88 2.55 -4.48 28.23
CA GLU A 88 3.04 -5.22 29.40
C GLU A 88 4.55 -5.06 29.61
N PHE A 89 5.34 -5.02 28.55
CA PHE A 89 6.75 -4.63 28.64
C PHE A 89 6.94 -3.15 29.03
N ASP A 90 6.12 -2.23 28.51
CA ASP A 90 6.22 -0.79 28.81
C ASP A 90 6.05 -0.49 30.30
N HIS A 91 5.13 -1.15 31.02
CA HIS A 91 5.00 -0.96 32.48
C HIS A 91 6.08 -1.68 33.32
N LEU A 92 6.81 -2.64 32.75
CA LEU A 92 8.05 -3.17 33.35
C LEU A 92 9.25 -2.22 33.14
N VAL A 93 9.26 -1.47 32.03
CA VAL A 93 10.24 -0.41 31.74
C VAL A 93 9.98 0.84 32.57
N GLU A 94 8.75 1.35 32.63
CA GLU A 94 8.38 2.58 33.36
C GLU A 94 8.70 2.51 34.86
N LYS A 95 8.60 1.31 35.45
CA LYS A 95 8.97 1.07 36.85
C LYS A 95 10.48 1.15 37.12
N ASN A 96 11.32 1.03 36.09
CA ASN A 96 12.78 1.13 36.18
C ASN A 96 13.35 2.46 35.66
N THR A 97 12.66 3.18 34.77
CA THR A 97 13.13 4.49 34.25
C THR A 97 12.87 5.65 35.22
N ASN A 98 11.84 5.56 36.07
CA ASN A 98 11.48 6.58 37.09
C ASN A 98 12.48 6.72 38.27
N LYS A 99 13.76 6.39 38.05
CA LYS A 99 14.87 6.71 38.98
C LYS A 99 15.92 7.68 38.42
N THR A 100 15.78 8.18 37.18
CA THR A 100 16.72 9.15 36.60
C THR A 100 16.01 10.21 35.72
N GLY A 101 15.94 11.45 36.21
CA GLY A 101 15.64 12.68 35.45
C GLY A 101 14.25 12.72 34.78
N ASN A 102 13.20 13.28 35.37
CA ASN A 102 13.05 14.71 35.70
C ASN A 102 13.77 15.66 34.71
N LYS A 103 13.01 16.19 33.73
CA LYS A 103 12.86 17.62 33.35
C LYS A 103 12.24 17.74 31.94
N GLU A 104 11.03 18.30 31.79
CA GLU A 104 10.79 19.74 31.65
C GLU A 104 11.21 20.22 30.24
N SER A 105 10.32 20.42 29.27
CA SER A 105 9.47 21.62 29.21
C SER A 105 8.49 21.65 28.00
N LYS A 106 7.44 22.47 28.10
CA LYS A 106 6.67 23.12 27.01
C LYS A 106 6.94 24.65 27.09
N PRO A 107 6.49 25.53 26.17
CA PRO A 107 6.11 25.36 24.74
C PRO A 107 7.15 26.14 23.83
N PRO A 108 6.98 27.37 23.26
CA PRO A 108 5.87 28.01 22.54
C PRO A 108 6.22 28.81 21.24
N THR A 109 5.16 29.27 20.54
CA THR A 109 5.04 30.50 19.68
C THR A 109 5.55 30.53 18.22
N ASP A 110 4.80 31.30 17.40
CA ASP A 110 5.20 32.08 16.20
C ASP A 110 5.61 31.33 14.89
N TYR A 111 5.27 31.76 13.66
CA TYR A 111 4.94 33.10 13.11
C TYR A 111 3.81 33.10 12.04
N PRO A 112 3.29 34.28 11.61
CA PRO A 112 2.13 34.41 10.72
C PRO A 112 2.41 34.74 9.24
N GLU A 113 1.31 34.78 8.48
CA GLU A 113 1.02 35.49 7.22
C GLU A 113 2.10 36.39 6.56
N SER A 114 2.49 36.03 5.34
CA SER A 114 2.94 36.97 4.29
C SER A 114 2.51 36.41 2.92
N VAL A 115 1.83 37.07 1.97
CA VAL A 115 1.72 38.47 1.48
C VAL A 115 2.43 38.63 0.12
N GLN A 116 1.64 38.95 -0.92
CA GLN A 116 2.02 39.53 -2.23
C GLN A 116 2.78 38.60 -3.23
N ARG A 117 2.68 38.76 -4.56
CA ARG A 117 2.15 39.87 -5.40
C ARG A 117 1.78 39.41 -6.84
N LYS A 118 0.92 40.21 -7.50
CA LYS A 118 0.74 40.40 -8.97
C LYS A 118 0.25 39.23 -9.86
N LYS A 119 -0.98 39.37 -10.35
CA LYS A 119 -1.32 39.21 -11.77
C LYS A 119 -2.26 40.34 -12.22
N THR A 120 -2.00 40.89 -13.40
CA THR A 120 -2.82 41.87 -14.12
C THR A 120 -2.41 41.89 -15.59
N PRO A 121 -3.35 42.25 -16.47
CA PRO A 121 -4.54 41.48 -16.81
C PRO A 121 -4.21 40.25 -17.68
#